data_AF-A0A1V8WM29-F1
#
_entry.id   AF-A0A1V8WM29-F1
#
_cell.length_a   1.000
_cell.length_b   1.000
_cell.length_c   1.000
_cell.angle_alpha   90.00
_cell.angle_beta   90.00
_cell.angle_gamma   90.00
#
_symmetry.space_group_name_H-M   'P 1'
#
loop_
_entity.id
_entity.type
_entity.pdbx_description
1 polymer ?
#
loop_
_entity_poly.entity_id
_entity_poly.type
_entity_poly.pdbx_seq_one_letter_code
_entity_poly.pdbx_strand_id
1 'polypeptide(L)'
;MKLIQRMMRSIGIGSFAFLLFKLVSQTHEITRNEILFVFFLSAFIGVVSLIERIEKLNYLQIILLHFISTYAFSYFLLVLLNGRVSVHLERYTLTFVSIYFIVWLCLIIRNFLRARLLNKRIQIINTRHSGISGKKEE
;
A
#
# COMPACT_ATOMS: atom_id res chain seq x y z
N MET A 1 -9.22 -18.74 1.92
CA MET A 1 -7.85 -18.79 1.35
C MET A 1 -7.28 -17.43 0.89
N LYS A 2 -8.09 -16.44 0.44
CA LYS A 2 -7.56 -15.15 -0.04
C LYS A 2 -6.91 -14.25 1.03
N LEU A 3 -7.28 -14.39 2.31
CA LEU A 3 -6.76 -13.53 3.39
C LEU A 3 -5.29 -13.85 3.74
N ILE A 4 -4.99 -15.13 3.99
CA ILE A 4 -3.64 -15.59 4.35
C ILE A 4 -2.63 -15.21 3.25
N GLN A 5 -2.99 -15.39 1.97
CA GLN A 5 -2.13 -14.99 0.85
C GLN A 5 -1.83 -13.48 0.83
N ARG A 6 -2.81 -12.64 1.19
CA ARG A 6 -2.61 -11.19 1.29
C ARG A 6 -1.69 -10.83 2.45
N MET A 7 -1.91 -11.45 3.61
CA MET A 7 -1.04 -11.27 4.77
C MET A 7 0.39 -11.69 4.46
N MET A 8 0.59 -12.89 3.89
CA MET A 8 1.92 -13.37 3.50
C MET A 8 2.59 -12.46 2.47
N ARG A 9 1.85 -11.94 1.49
CA ARG A 9 2.40 -10.98 0.52
C ARG A 9 2.82 -9.68 1.19
N SER A 10 1.99 -9.14 2.10
CA SER A 10 2.32 -7.92 2.84
C SER A 10 3.50 -8.13 3.79
N ILE A 11 3.56 -9.27 4.49
CA ILE A 11 4.71 -9.65 5.34
C ILE A 11 5.98 -9.74 4.49
N GLY A 12 5.94 -10.43 3.34
CA GLY A 12 7.11 -10.53 2.45
C GLY A 12 7.61 -9.17 1.97
N ILE A 13 6.70 -8.28 1.55
CA ILE A 13 7.06 -6.91 1.13
C ILE A 13 7.61 -6.10 2.30
N GLY A 14 6.95 -6.14 3.47
CA GLY A 14 7.36 -5.39 4.65
C GLY A 14 8.71 -5.83 5.22
N SER A 15 8.94 -7.13 5.32
CA SER A 15 10.22 -7.70 5.75
C SER A 15 11.35 -7.36 4.77
N PHE A 16 11.09 -7.46 3.47
CA PHE A 16 12.08 -7.09 2.45
C PHE A 16 12.44 -5.60 2.51
N ALA A 17 11.43 -4.72 2.62
CA ALA A 17 11.64 -3.29 2.77
C ALA A 17 12.42 -2.95 4.05
N PHE A 18 12.13 -3.62 5.16
CA PHE A 18 12.86 -3.46 6.42
C PHE A 18 14.34 -3.84 6.29
N LEU A 19 14.63 -4.97 5.63
CA LEU A 19 16.01 -5.40 5.40
C LEU A 19 16.76 -4.44 4.48
N LEU A 20 16.12 -3.94 3.42
CA LEU A 20 16.71 -2.90 2.56
C LEU A 20 17.00 -1.61 3.34
N PHE A 21 16.09 -1.21 4.23
CA PHE A 21 16.31 -0.03 5.07
C PHE A 21 17.48 -0.23 6.04
N LYS A 22 17.59 -1.42 6.67
CA LYS A 22 18.72 -1.76 7.54
C LYS A 22 20.05 -1.84 6.78
N LEU A 23 20.05 -2.32 5.54
CA LEU A 23 21.25 -2.38 4.68
C LEU A 23 21.86 -1.00 4.42
N VAL A 24 21.05 0.04 4.31
CA VAL A 24 21.50 1.42 4.09
C VAL A 24 21.69 2.18 5.41
N SER A 25 21.28 1.60 6.54
CA SER A 25 21.38 2.24 7.85
C SER A 25 22.76 2.08 8.47
N GLN A 26 23.23 3.10 9.18
CA GLN A 26 24.50 3.05 9.91
C GLN A 26 24.49 2.08 11.10
N THR A 27 23.30 1.70 11.58
CA THR A 27 23.12 0.75 12.69
C THR A 27 22.71 -0.61 12.16
N HIS A 28 23.57 -1.61 12.31
CA HIS A 28 23.32 -2.97 11.81
C HIS A 28 22.67 -3.91 12.83
N GLU A 29 22.52 -3.48 14.08
CA GLU A 29 21.82 -4.26 15.09
C GLU A 29 20.31 -4.33 14.77
N ILE A 30 19.79 -5.55 14.73
CA ILE A 30 18.37 -5.83 14.57
C ILE A 30 17.86 -6.33 15.92
N THR A 31 16.94 -5.58 16.52
CA THR A 31 16.34 -5.95 17.80
C THR A 31 15.11 -6.84 17.60
N ARG A 32 14.83 -7.69 18.59
CA ARG A 32 13.60 -8.51 18.61
C ARG A 32 12.33 -7.65 18.44
N ASN A 33 12.31 -6.48 19.05
CA ASN A 33 11.16 -5.58 19.00
C ASN A 33 10.93 -5.01 17.60
N GLU A 34 11.99 -4.67 16.85
CA GLU A 34 11.87 -4.24 15.45
C GLU A 34 11.30 -5.34 14.56
N ILE A 35 11.76 -6.59 14.74
CA ILE A 35 11.25 -7.74 13.99
C ILE A 35 9.75 -7.92 14.26
N LEU A 36 9.35 -7.93 15.53
CA LEU A 36 7.95 -8.07 15.92
C LEU A 36 7.10 -6.90 15.38
N PHE A 37 7.62 -5.68 15.46
CA PHE A 37 6.94 -4.49 14.93
C PHE A 37 6.64 -4.65 13.44
N VAL A 38 7.64 -4.96 12.63
CA VAL A 38 7.47 -5.13 11.17
C VAL A 38 6.54 -6.30 10.86
N PHE A 39 6.66 -7.41 11.59
CA PHE A 39 5.84 -8.59 11.36
C PHE A 39 4.35 -8.31 11.60
N PHE A 40 4.01 -7.78 12.78
CA PHE A 40 2.62 -7.48 13.12
C PHE A 40 2.04 -6.35 12.26
N LEU A 41 2.81 -5.28 12.03
CA LEU A 41 2.36 -4.17 11.19
C LEU A 41 2.07 -4.64 9.76
N SER A 42 2.95 -5.45 9.18
CA SER A 42 2.78 -5.95 7.80
C SER A 42 1.60 -6.92 7.68
N ALA A 43 1.43 -7.81 8.66
CA ALA A 43 0.27 -8.70 8.73
C ALA A 43 -1.03 -7.90 8.79
N PHE A 44 -1.07 -6.87 9.64
CA PHE A 44 -2.23 -5.99 9.80
C PHE A 44 -2.53 -5.19 8.53
N ILE A 45 -1.53 -4.59 7.87
CA ILE A 45 -1.72 -3.91 6.57
C ILE A 45 -2.35 -4.86 5.54
N GLY A 46 -1.93 -6.13 5.53
CA GLY A 46 -2.56 -7.18 4.73
C GLY A 46 -4.05 -7.37 5.01
N VAL A 47 -4.46 -7.33 6.27
CA VAL A 47 -5.87 -7.40 6.69
C VAL A 47 -6.62 -6.11 6.32
N VAL A 48 -6.10 -4.93 6.65
CA VAL A 48 -6.72 -3.62 6.38
C VAL A 48 -6.91 -3.40 4.88
N SER A 49 -6.08 -3.99 4.02
CA SER A 49 -6.30 -3.96 2.57
C SER A 49 -7.64 -4.59 2.13
N LEU A 50 -8.35 -5.33 2.99
CA LEU A 50 -9.72 -5.78 2.73
C LEU A 50 -10.71 -4.62 2.58
N ILE A 51 -10.46 -3.46 3.19
CA ILE A 51 -11.31 -2.26 3.07
C ILE A 51 -11.46 -1.84 1.61
N GLU A 52 -10.42 -2.05 0.78
CA GLU A 52 -10.45 -1.75 -0.66
C GLU A 52 -11.46 -2.57 -1.46
N ARG A 53 -11.97 -3.69 -0.91
CA ARG A 53 -12.99 -4.52 -1.57
C ARG A 53 -14.41 -4.06 -1.28
N ILE A 54 -14.60 -3.09 -0.39
CA ILE A 54 -15.93 -2.62 -0.02
C ILE A 54 -16.42 -1.68 -1.12
N GLU A 55 -17.30 -2.20 -2.00
CA GLU A 55 -17.84 -1.45 -3.15
C GLU A 55 -18.67 -0.21 -2.75
N LYS A 56 -19.18 -0.19 -1.51
CA LYS A 56 -19.97 0.92 -0.97
C LYS A 56 -19.15 2.18 -0.67
N LEU A 57 -17.82 2.04 -0.54
CA LEU A 57 -16.95 3.15 -0.16
C LEU A 57 -16.33 3.78 -1.39
N ASN A 58 -16.28 5.11 -1.41
CA ASN A 58 -15.52 5.82 -2.44
C ASN A 58 -14.01 5.70 -2.19
N TYR A 59 -13.21 6.03 -3.20
CA TYR A 59 -11.75 5.92 -3.13
C TYR A 59 -11.13 6.75 -1.98
N LEU A 60 -11.67 7.94 -1.70
CA LEU A 60 -11.20 8.81 -0.62
C LEU A 60 -11.51 8.23 0.78
N GLN A 61 -12.66 7.58 0.94
CA GLN A 61 -13.04 6.92 2.19
C GLN A 61 -12.17 5.70 2.46
N ILE A 62 -11.92 4.89 1.42
CA ILE A 62 -11.03 3.72 1.51
C ILE A 62 -9.64 4.16 1.96
N ILE A 63 -9.08 5.19 1.33
CA ILE A 63 -7.71 5.62 1.65
C ILE A 63 -7.61 6.25 3.04
N LEU A 64 -8.63 7.00 3.46
CA LEU A 64 -8.70 7.61 4.78
C LEU A 64 -8.82 6.52 5.87
N LEU A 65 -9.69 5.53 5.69
CA LEU A 65 -9.83 4.42 6.63
C LEU A 65 -8.57 3.57 6.71
N HIS A 66 -7.92 3.31 5.57
CA HIS A 66 -6.65 2.59 5.53
C HIS A 66 -5.55 3.36 6.26
N PHE A 67 -5.47 4.67 6.06
CA PHE A 67 -4.52 5.56 6.73
C PHE A 67 -4.73 5.54 8.25
N ILE A 68 -5.95 5.85 8.71
CA ILE A 68 -6.27 5.94 10.15
C ILE A 68 -6.03 4.59 10.83
N SER A 69 -6.48 3.48 10.23
CA SER A 69 -6.32 2.16 10.81
C SER A 69 -4.84 1.79 10.93
N THR A 70 -4.06 2.02 9.88
CA THR A 70 -2.63 1.68 9.86
C THR A 70 -1.84 2.55 10.83
N TYR A 71 -2.15 3.84 10.92
CA TYR A 71 -1.51 4.77 11.87
C TYR A 71 -1.81 4.39 13.33
N ALA A 72 -3.09 4.17 13.64
CA ALA A 72 -3.51 3.80 14.99
C ALA A 72 -2.83 2.50 15.44
N PHE A 73 -2.79 1.50 14.55
CA PHE A 73 -2.16 0.23 14.86
C PHE A 73 -0.63 0.31 14.94
N SER A 74 0.02 1.07 14.05
CA SER A 74 1.47 1.27 14.11
C SER A 74 1.89 2.01 15.38
N TYR A 75 1.12 3.02 15.78
CA TYR A 75 1.36 3.74 17.03
C TYR A 75 1.14 2.83 18.25
N PHE A 76 0.05 2.04 18.25
CA PHE A 76 -0.23 1.07 19.30
C PHE A 76 0.93 0.07 19.46
N LEU A 77 1.42 -0.51 18.35
CA LEU A 77 2.57 -1.43 18.38
C LEU A 77 3.85 -0.75 18.90
N LEU A 78 4.09 0.51 18.54
CA LEU A 78 5.24 1.25 19.00
C LEU A 78 5.23 1.40 20.53
N VAL A 79 4.08 1.79 21.10
CA VAL A 79 3.91 1.93 22.55
C VAL A 79 4.03 0.58 23.25
N LEU A 80 3.39 -0.46 22.69
CA LEU A 80 3.40 -1.80 23.27
C LEU A 80 4.81 -2.42 23.33
N LEU A 81 5.61 -2.26 22.28
CA LEU A 81 6.91 -2.92 22.17
C LEU A 81 8.05 -2.13 22.81
N ASN A 82 8.00 -0.79 22.80
CA ASN A 82 9.08 0.05 23.31
C ASN A 82 8.77 0.70 24.67
N GLY A 83 7.54 0.57 25.18
CA GLY A 83 7.13 1.00 26.52
C GLY A 83 7.20 2.50 26.80
N ARG A 84 7.60 3.33 25.82
CA ARG A 84 7.75 4.78 25.97
C ARG A 84 6.63 5.52 25.25
N VAL A 85 5.77 6.17 26.02
CA VAL A 85 4.82 7.14 25.53
C VAL A 85 5.57 8.45 25.28
N SER A 86 6.10 8.58 24.05
CA SER A 86 6.42 9.83 23.35
C SER A 86 7.30 10.89 24.03
N VAL A 87 8.55 10.99 23.57
CA VAL A 87 9.28 12.27 23.46
C VAL A 87 9.25 12.81 22.01
N HIS A 88 8.74 12.03 21.04
CA HIS A 88 8.82 12.36 19.61
C HIS A 88 7.56 12.00 18.81
N LEU A 89 6.36 12.14 19.40
CA LEU A 89 5.09 11.84 18.69
C LEU A 89 4.94 12.68 17.41
N GLU A 90 5.30 13.96 17.47
CA GLU A 90 5.25 14.85 16.31
C GLU A 90 6.16 14.38 15.18
N ARG A 91 7.43 14.06 15.50
CA ARG A 91 8.40 13.55 14.51
C ARG A 91 7.95 12.22 13.92
N TYR A 92 7.43 11.31 14.74
CA TYR A 92 6.89 10.03 14.29
C TYR A 92 5.71 10.23 13.33
N THR A 93 4.77 11.10 13.72
CA THR A 93 3.58 11.41 12.92
C THR A 93 3.96 12.06 11.61
N LEU A 94 4.88 13.01 11.63
CA LEU A 94 5.39 13.67 10.42
C LEU A 94 6.03 12.66 9.47
N THR A 95 6.92 11.78 9.98
CA THR A 95 7.54 10.72 9.17
C THR A 95 6.50 9.76 8.59
N PHE A 96 5.51 9.34 9.37
CA PHE A 96 4.44 8.46 8.90
C PHE A 96 3.63 9.11 7.78
N VAL A 97 3.21 10.37 7.98
CA VAL A 97 2.46 11.15 6.98
C VAL A 97 3.28 11.33 5.71
N SER A 98 4.58 11.64 5.81
CA SER A 98 5.47 11.79 4.64
C SER A 98 5.58 10.49 3.84
N ILE A 99 5.78 9.34 4.49
CA ILE A 99 5.81 8.04 3.80
C ILE A 99 4.50 7.77 3.10
N TYR A 100 3.37 8.03 3.78
CA TYR A 100 2.05 7.78 3.19
C TYR A 100 1.78 8.70 1.99
N PHE A 101 2.22 9.95 2.05
CA PHE A 101 2.12 10.89 0.94
C PHE A 101 2.92 10.40 -0.29
N ILE A 102 4.12 9.86 -0.09
CA ILE A 102 4.93 9.27 -1.17
C ILE A 102 4.22 8.06 -1.78
N VAL A 103 3.73 7.14 -0.94
CA VAL A 103 2.98 5.94 -1.41
C VAL A 103 1.74 6.36 -2.19
N TRP A 104 1.01 7.37 -1.71
CA TRP A 104 -0.16 7.90 -2.37
C TRP A 104 0.16 8.49 -3.74
N LEU A 105 1.26 9.26 -3.86
CA LEU A 105 1.73 9.80 -5.13
C LEU A 105 2.04 8.69 -6.13
N CYS A 106 2.72 7.62 -5.70
CA CYS A 106 2.96 6.44 -6.52
C CYS A 106 1.66 5.78 -7.00
N LEU A 107 0.63 5.70 -6.14
CA LEU A 107 -0.67 5.14 -6.51
C LEU A 107 -1.39 5.99 -7.55
N ILE A 108 -1.37 7.32 -7.42
CA ILE A 108 -1.94 8.25 -8.42
C ILE A 108 -1.27 8.02 -9.78
N ILE A 109 0.06 8.03 -9.82
CA ILE A 109 0.83 7.83 -11.06
C ILE A 109 0.47 6.48 -11.68
N ARG A 110 0.45 5.41 -10.88
CA ARG A 110 0.08 4.06 -11.35
C ARG A 110 -1.33 4.02 -11.93
N ASN A 111 -2.29 4.66 -11.27
CA ASN A 111 -3.68 4.68 -11.72
C ASN A 111 -3.84 5.50 -13.00
N PHE A 112 -3.15 6.63 -13.12
CA PHE A 112 -3.12 7.45 -14.33
C PHE A 112 -2.52 6.68 -15.53
N LEU A 113 -1.42 5.97 -15.32
CA LEU A 113 -0.81 5.12 -16.35
C LEU A 113 -1.75 3.98 -16.78
N ARG A 114 -2.41 3.32 -15.82
CA ARG A 114 -3.40 2.28 -16.13
C ARG A 114 -4.59 2.82 -16.91
N ALA A 115 -5.13 3.98 -16.54
CA ALA A 115 -6.21 4.62 -17.28
C ALA A 115 -5.81 4.94 -18.72
N ARG A 116 -4.60 5.48 -18.94
CA ARG A 116 -4.05 5.69 -20.30
C ARG A 116 -3.91 4.40 -21.09
N LEU A 117 -3.42 3.32 -20.47
CA LEU A 117 -3.28 2.01 -21.11
C LEU A 117 -4.63 1.40 -21.49
N LEU A 118 -5.64 1.53 -20.63
CA LEU A 118 -7.00 1.08 -20.90
C LEU A 118 -7.62 1.85 -22.06
N ASN A 119 -7.51 3.18 -22.08
CA ASN A 119 -8.02 4.00 -23.17
C ASN A 119 -7.35 3.65 -24.51
N LYS A 120 -6.03 3.41 -24.52
CA LYS A 120 -5.33 2.94 -25.72
C LYS A 120 -5.86 1.58 -26.21
N ARG A 121 -6.12 0.63 -25.30
CA ARG A 121 -6.69 -0.67 -25.67
C ARG A 121 -8.09 -0.56 -26.25
N ILE A 122 -8.95 0.28 -25.67
CA ILE A 122 -10.31 0.52 -26.18
C ILE A 122 -10.26 1.12 -27.60
N GLN A 123 -9.37 2.09 -27.84
CA GLN A 123 -9.20 2.69 -29.17
C GLN A 123 -8.75 1.67 -30.23
N ILE A 124 -7.83 0.76 -29.90
CA ILE A 124 -7.36 -0.31 -30.79
C ILE A 124 -8.49 -1.30 -31.12
N ILE A 125 -9.32 -1.66 -30.12
CA ILE A 125 -10.46 -2.55 -30.34
C ILE A 125 -11.51 -1.87 -31.24
N ASN A 126 -11.79 -0.58 -31.00
CA ASN A 126 -12.76 0.18 -31.79
C ASN A 126 -12.33 0.31 -33.26
N THR A 127 -11.04 0.58 -33.52
CA THR A 127 -10.48 0.65 -34.89
C THR A 127 -10.47 -0.70 -35.60
N ARG A 128 -10.28 -1.82 -34.88
CA ARG A 128 -10.45 -3.17 -35.46
C ARG A 128 -11.90 -3.47 -35.81
N HIS A 129 -12.87 -3.03 -35.01
CA HIS A 129 -14.28 -3.24 -35.28
C HIS A 129 -14.78 -2.45 -36.50
N SER A 130 -14.33 -1.20 -36.67
CA SER A 130 -14.66 -0.38 -37.85
C SER A 130 -14.01 -0.92 -39.14
N GLY A 131 -12.81 -1.51 -39.06
CA GLY A 131 -12.14 -2.13 -40.21
C GLY A 131 -12.76 -3.45 -40.70
N ILE A 132 -13.50 -4.17 -39.83
CA ILE A 132 -14.25 -5.37 -40.21
C ILE A 132 -15.61 -5.00 -40.83
N SER A 133 -16.23 -3.90 -40.39
CA SER A 133 -17.49 -3.41 -40.96
C SER A 133 -17.32 -2.91 -42.40
N GLY A 134 -16.25 -2.18 -42.69
CA GLY A 134 -15.98 -1.68 -44.05
C GLY A 134 -15.58 -2.75 -45.06
N LYS A 135 -15.22 -3.96 -44.61
CA LYS A 135 -14.82 -5.08 -45.49
C LYS A 135 -15.96 -6.04 -45.83
N LYS A 136 -17.17 -5.78 -45.32
CA LYS A 136 -18.40 -6.54 -45.61
C LYS A 136 -19.31 -5.84 -46.62
N GLU A 137 -18.97 -4.62 -47.03
CA GLU A 137 -19.75 -3.80 -47.96
C GLU A 137 -19.12 -3.71 -49.37
N GLU A 138 -18.00 -4.40 -49.62
CA GLU A 138 -17.41 -4.65 -50.95
C GLU A 138 -17.57 -6.12 -51.34
#